data_AF-A0A518S878-F1
#
_entry.id   AF-A0A518S878-F1
#
_cell.length_a   1.000
_cell.length_b   1.000
_cell.length_c   1.000
_cell.angle_alpha   90.00
_cell.angle_beta   90.00
_cell.angle_gamma   90.00
#
_symmetry.space_group_name_H-M   'P 1'
#
loop_
_entity.id
_entity.type
_entity.pdbx_description
1 polymer ?
#
loop_
_entity_poly.entity_id
_entity_poly.type
_entity_poly.pdbx_seq_one_letter_code
_entity_poly.pdbx_strand_id
1 'polypeptide(L)'
;MRGLDDIDREILSILSEDARTPYSDIADAVDRAPPTVSDRVDRLRDLGVIRRFTVDLDRSKLDAGTPVLVELAVAPNGVEDVREALRGADAVERVYVTAGDRVVAHAHVPGDVRDFLDRVLPTEDVRSRDVSLLSESESAPGVGDVSLALSCAECGNTVTAEGESRDLDGDTYYFCCSSCEERFAERYESFADATNA
;
A
#
# COMPACT_ATOMS: atom_id res chain seq x y z
N MET A 1 4.65 9.81 22.33
CA MET A 1 3.34 9.49 21.72
C MET A 1 3.49 8.12 21.08
N ARG A 2 2.69 7.11 21.45
CA ARG A 2 3.09 5.69 21.37
C ARG A 2 2.59 4.92 20.15
N GLY A 3 3.32 4.90 19.02
CA GLY A 3 3.26 3.85 17.99
C GLY A 3 1.85 3.41 17.52
N LEU A 4 1.75 2.18 16.99
CA LEU A 4 0.50 1.39 17.09
C LEU A 4 0.49 0.81 18.50
N ASP A 5 -0.53 1.12 19.28
CA ASP A 5 -0.78 0.40 20.52
C ASP A 5 -1.60 -0.87 20.24
N ASP A 6 -1.81 -1.70 21.27
CA ASP A 6 -2.50 -2.99 21.10
C ASP A 6 -3.95 -2.83 20.62
N ILE A 7 -4.57 -1.69 20.97
CA ILE A 7 -5.93 -1.35 20.51
C ILE A 7 -5.93 -1.11 19.02
N ASP A 8 -4.97 -0.34 18.50
CA ASP A 8 -4.89 -0.12 17.05
C ASP A 8 -4.65 -1.43 16.29
N ARG A 9 -3.84 -2.36 16.84
CA ARG A 9 -3.64 -3.69 16.24
C ARG A 9 -4.93 -4.50 16.20
N GLU A 10 -5.69 -4.49 17.27
CA GLU A 10 -6.95 -5.23 17.36
C GLU A 10 -8.03 -4.65 16.43
N ILE A 11 -8.13 -3.31 16.36
CA ILE A 11 -8.97 -2.63 15.36
C ILE A 11 -8.59 -3.04 13.94
N LEU A 12 -7.28 -3.02 13.60
CA LEU A 12 -6.80 -3.43 12.28
C LEU A 12 -7.09 -4.92 12.00
N SER A 13 -6.96 -5.79 13.00
CA SER A 13 -7.28 -7.21 12.87
C SER A 13 -8.74 -7.41 12.52
N ILE A 14 -9.65 -6.80 13.29
CA ILE A 14 -11.10 -6.91 13.09
C ILE A 14 -11.49 -6.35 11.71
N LEU A 15 -10.98 -5.18 11.34
CA LEU A 15 -11.28 -4.56 10.05
C LEU A 15 -10.67 -5.30 8.84
N SER A 16 -9.58 -6.03 9.05
CA SER A 16 -8.97 -6.86 7.99
C SER A 16 -9.76 -8.13 7.73
N GLU A 17 -10.45 -8.65 8.75
CA GLU A 17 -11.39 -9.77 8.62
C GLU A 17 -12.73 -9.32 8.01
N ASP A 18 -13.34 -8.27 8.57
CA ASP A 18 -14.54 -7.65 8.01
C ASP A 18 -14.52 -6.13 8.21
N ALA A 19 -14.20 -5.43 7.11
CA ALA A 19 -14.19 -3.98 7.04
C ALA A 19 -15.57 -3.33 7.30
N ARG A 20 -16.67 -4.09 7.26
CA ARG A 20 -18.03 -3.60 7.54
C ARG A 20 -18.42 -3.73 9.01
N THR A 21 -17.54 -4.27 9.86
CA THR A 21 -17.81 -4.39 11.29
C THR A 21 -18.17 -3.01 11.88
N PRO A 22 -19.35 -2.85 12.51
CA PRO A 22 -19.75 -1.59 13.11
C PRO A 22 -18.76 -1.12 14.17
N TYR A 23 -18.48 0.17 14.24
CA TYR A 23 -17.57 0.72 15.26
C TYR A 23 -18.07 0.49 16.70
N SER A 24 -19.37 0.28 16.91
CA SER A 24 -19.92 -0.18 18.19
C SER A 24 -19.38 -1.54 18.60
N ASP A 25 -19.35 -2.47 17.66
CA ASP A 25 -19.00 -3.86 17.91
C ASP A 25 -17.48 -3.98 18.09
N ILE A 26 -16.72 -3.19 17.30
CA ILE A 26 -15.27 -3.04 17.51
C ILE A 26 -14.99 -2.42 18.89
N ALA A 27 -15.75 -1.38 19.27
CA ALA A 27 -15.59 -0.70 20.54
C ALA A 27 -15.84 -1.63 21.74
N ASP A 28 -16.88 -2.47 21.65
CA ASP A 28 -17.15 -3.51 22.63
C ASP A 28 -16.01 -4.54 22.70
N ALA A 29 -15.44 -4.93 21.55
CA ALA A 29 -14.33 -5.89 21.50
C ALA A 29 -13.03 -5.34 22.14
N VAL A 30 -12.74 -4.04 21.97
CA VAL A 30 -11.50 -3.42 22.50
C VAL A 30 -11.70 -2.66 23.82
N ASP A 31 -12.85 -2.81 24.48
CA ASP A 31 -13.23 -2.11 25.72
C ASP A 31 -13.12 -0.58 25.61
N ARG A 32 -13.55 0.03 24.49
CA ARG A 32 -13.51 1.49 24.27
C ARG A 32 -14.87 2.05 23.90
N ALA A 33 -14.96 3.38 23.85
CA ALA A 33 -16.15 4.05 23.36
C ALA A 33 -16.13 4.08 21.82
N PRO A 34 -17.28 3.99 21.12
CA PRO A 34 -17.33 4.06 19.66
C PRO A 34 -16.65 5.29 19.04
N PRO A 35 -16.75 6.51 19.63
CA PRO A 35 -15.99 7.66 19.12
C PRO A 35 -14.48 7.45 19.17
N THR A 36 -13.95 6.77 20.20
CA THR A 36 -12.52 6.47 20.31
C THR A 36 -12.04 5.53 19.20
N VAL A 37 -12.87 4.56 18.80
CA VAL A 37 -12.56 3.68 17.66
C VAL A 37 -12.57 4.47 16.36
N SER A 38 -13.57 5.33 16.15
CA SER A 38 -13.66 6.19 14.96
C SER A 38 -12.40 7.05 14.81
N ASP A 39 -12.03 7.78 15.87
CA ASP A 39 -10.85 8.66 15.87
C ASP A 39 -9.56 7.89 15.55
N ARG A 40 -9.44 6.66 16.05
CA ARG A 40 -8.29 5.79 15.77
C ARG A 40 -8.27 5.31 14.32
N VAL A 41 -9.41 4.88 13.78
CA VAL A 41 -9.50 4.47 12.37
C VAL A 41 -9.17 5.64 11.45
N ASP A 42 -9.69 6.84 11.71
CA ASP A 42 -9.39 8.03 10.93
C ASP A 42 -7.90 8.37 10.99
N ARG A 43 -7.30 8.37 12.19
CA ARG A 43 -5.84 8.52 12.34
C ARG A 43 -5.06 7.46 11.54
N LEU A 44 -5.46 6.18 11.57
CA LEU A 44 -4.79 5.11 10.84
C LEU A 44 -4.87 5.30 9.32
N ARG A 45 -5.92 5.97 8.83
CA ARG A 45 -6.05 6.34 7.42
C ARG A 45 -5.14 7.50 7.07
N ASP A 46 -5.09 8.53 7.92
CA ASP A 46 -4.22 9.70 7.74
C ASP A 46 -2.74 9.29 7.75
N LEU A 47 -2.39 8.32 8.61
CA LEU A 47 -1.08 7.67 8.65
C LEU A 47 -0.73 6.83 7.41
N GLY A 48 -1.69 6.56 6.53
CA GLY A 48 -1.52 5.66 5.39
C GLY A 48 -1.41 4.18 5.75
N VAL A 49 -1.64 3.80 7.01
CA VAL A 49 -1.71 2.39 7.45
C VAL A 49 -2.94 1.74 6.83
N ILE A 50 -4.10 2.37 6.98
CA ILE A 50 -5.31 2.02 6.25
C ILE A 50 -5.33 2.83 4.95
N ARG A 51 -4.82 2.24 3.88
CA ARG A 51 -4.77 2.88 2.57
C ARG A 51 -6.14 3.03 1.91
N ARG A 52 -7.05 2.07 2.13
CA ARG A 52 -8.40 2.03 1.56
C ARG A 52 -9.26 0.94 2.20
N PHE A 53 -10.57 1.13 2.13
CA PHE A 53 -11.56 0.07 2.30
C PHE A 53 -12.02 -0.40 0.93
N THR A 54 -11.98 -1.70 0.68
CA THR A 54 -12.30 -2.29 -0.62
C THR A 54 -13.02 -3.61 -0.45
N VAL A 55 -13.62 -4.10 -1.52
CA VAL A 55 -14.20 -5.45 -1.59
C VAL A 55 -13.17 -6.39 -2.21
N ASP A 56 -13.00 -7.57 -1.63
CA ASP A 56 -12.30 -8.68 -2.27
C ASP A 56 -13.27 -9.43 -3.19
N LEU A 57 -12.99 -9.41 -4.49
CA LEU A 57 -13.86 -9.95 -5.52
C LEU A 57 -13.25 -11.23 -6.07
N ASP A 58 -14.00 -12.32 -5.95
CA ASP A 58 -13.68 -13.56 -6.66
C ASP A 58 -13.93 -13.37 -8.16
N ARG A 59 -12.88 -13.01 -8.88
CA ARG A 59 -12.93 -12.76 -10.32
C ARG A 59 -13.18 -14.02 -11.14
N SER A 60 -13.00 -15.23 -10.60
CA SER A 60 -13.36 -16.47 -11.30
C SER A 60 -14.88 -16.63 -11.46
N LYS A 61 -15.65 -15.98 -10.57
CA LYS A 61 -17.12 -15.91 -10.63
C LYS A 61 -17.63 -14.77 -11.50
N LEU A 62 -16.74 -13.90 -11.96
CA LEU A 62 -17.01 -12.84 -12.90
C LEU A 62 -16.54 -13.33 -14.27
N ASP A 63 -17.17 -12.91 -15.37
CA ASP A 63 -16.67 -13.21 -16.74
C ASP A 63 -15.41 -12.38 -17.04
N ALA A 64 -14.39 -12.51 -16.18
CA ALA A 64 -13.21 -11.66 -16.12
C ALA A 64 -12.12 -12.11 -17.12
N GLY A 65 -12.32 -13.23 -17.80
CA GLY A 65 -11.35 -13.81 -18.74
C GLY A 65 -10.41 -14.82 -18.08
N THR A 66 -9.31 -15.13 -18.78
CA THR A 66 -8.35 -16.16 -18.37
C THR A 66 -7.41 -15.62 -17.29
N PRO A 67 -7.37 -16.22 -16.09
CA PRO A 67 -6.46 -15.80 -15.03
C PRO A 67 -5.02 -16.24 -15.37
N VAL A 68 -4.09 -15.30 -15.33
CA VAL A 68 -2.69 -15.50 -15.68
C VAL A 68 -1.74 -14.81 -14.72
N LEU A 69 -0.61 -15.47 -14.48
CA LEU A 69 0.57 -14.87 -13.88
C LEU A 69 1.58 -14.62 -14.99
N VAL A 70 2.03 -13.37 -15.10
CA VAL A 70 2.97 -12.93 -16.12
C VAL A 70 4.26 -12.49 -15.44
N GLU A 71 5.38 -13.10 -15.80
CA GLU A 71 6.70 -12.75 -15.29
C GLU A 71 7.58 -12.12 -16.36
N LEU A 72 7.91 -10.86 -16.08
CA LEU A 72 8.69 -9.85 -16.78
C LEU A 72 10.19 -9.92 -16.53
N ALA A 73 11.04 -10.41 -17.44
CA ALA A 73 12.44 -9.99 -17.42
C ALA A 73 12.57 -8.71 -18.23
N VAL A 74 12.92 -7.60 -17.57
CA VAL A 74 12.92 -6.27 -18.19
C VAL A 74 14.36 -5.75 -18.34
N ALA A 75 14.57 -4.85 -19.29
CA ALA A 75 15.79 -4.08 -19.39
C ALA A 75 15.96 -3.17 -18.14
N PRO A 76 17.20 -2.85 -17.71
CA PRO A 76 17.46 -2.10 -16.47
C PRO A 76 16.70 -0.77 -16.37
N ASN A 77 16.47 -0.09 -17.48
CA ASN A 77 15.80 1.21 -17.51
C ASN A 77 14.31 1.11 -17.87
N GLY A 78 13.80 -0.08 -18.21
CA GLY A 78 12.42 -0.26 -18.69
C GLY A 78 11.44 -0.72 -17.61
N VAL A 79 11.90 -0.96 -16.38
CA VAL A 79 11.07 -1.47 -15.27
C VAL A 79 9.89 -0.54 -15.00
N GLU A 80 10.14 0.77 -14.99
CA GLU A 80 9.12 1.79 -14.75
C GLU A 80 8.06 1.78 -15.85
N ASP A 81 8.49 1.81 -17.12
CA ASP A 81 7.60 1.87 -18.28
C ASP A 81 6.73 0.62 -18.38
N VAL A 82 7.32 -0.57 -18.18
CA VAL A 82 6.57 -1.84 -18.15
C VAL A 82 5.58 -1.86 -16.98
N ARG A 83 5.97 -1.38 -15.80
CA ARG A 83 5.08 -1.35 -14.63
C ARG A 83 3.89 -0.42 -14.86
N GLU A 84 4.11 0.76 -15.40
CA GLU A 84 3.03 1.73 -15.67
C GLU A 84 2.11 1.25 -16.80
N ALA A 85 2.68 0.64 -17.86
CA ALA A 85 1.88 0.03 -18.92
C ALA A 85 0.94 -1.07 -18.39
N LEU A 86 1.45 -1.95 -17.52
CA LEU A 86 0.64 -2.98 -16.88
C LEU A 86 -0.41 -2.40 -15.91
N ARG A 87 -0.06 -1.38 -15.11
CA ARG A 87 -1.01 -0.72 -14.21
C ARG A 87 -2.17 -0.06 -14.95
N GLY A 88 -1.92 0.47 -16.15
CA GLY A 88 -2.94 1.12 -16.96
C GLY A 88 -3.93 0.16 -17.63
N ALA A 89 -3.69 -1.16 -17.58
CA ALA A 89 -4.54 -2.15 -18.23
C ALA A 89 -5.60 -2.72 -17.27
N ASP A 90 -6.89 -2.59 -17.62
CA ASP A 90 -8.03 -3.03 -16.78
C ASP A 90 -8.01 -4.53 -16.40
N ALA A 91 -7.41 -5.35 -17.26
CA ALA A 91 -7.22 -6.78 -17.05
C ALA A 91 -6.21 -7.09 -15.93
N VAL A 92 -5.31 -6.17 -15.62
CA VAL A 92 -4.25 -6.36 -14.62
C VAL A 92 -4.78 -5.98 -13.23
N GLU A 93 -4.73 -6.94 -12.32
CA GLU A 93 -5.21 -6.75 -10.96
C GLU A 93 -4.09 -6.28 -10.02
N ARG A 94 -2.89 -6.85 -10.18
CA ARG A 94 -1.74 -6.54 -9.34
C ARG A 94 -0.46 -6.56 -10.15
N VAL A 95 0.43 -5.62 -9.84
CA VAL A 95 1.78 -5.55 -10.40
C VAL A 95 2.78 -5.47 -9.26
N TYR A 96 3.83 -6.28 -9.36
CA TYR A 96 4.92 -6.37 -8.42
C TYR A 96 6.23 -6.11 -9.14
N VAL A 97 7.16 -5.48 -8.44
CA VAL A 97 8.56 -5.38 -8.87
C VAL A 97 9.38 -6.12 -7.81
N THR A 98 10.15 -7.11 -8.26
CA THR A 98 11.01 -7.90 -7.36
C THR A 98 12.32 -7.16 -7.09
N ALA A 99 13.04 -7.56 -6.05
CA ALA A 99 14.38 -7.02 -5.75
C ALA A 99 15.43 -7.31 -6.84
N GLY A 100 15.14 -8.22 -7.78
CA GLY A 100 15.96 -8.51 -8.94
C GLY A 100 15.45 -7.87 -10.23
N ASP A 101 14.69 -6.78 -10.13
CA ASP A 101 14.16 -5.98 -11.24
C ASP A 101 13.24 -6.75 -12.22
N ARG A 102 12.69 -7.89 -11.80
CA ARG A 102 11.61 -8.57 -12.53
C ARG A 102 10.28 -7.89 -12.23
N VAL A 103 9.46 -7.71 -13.26
CA VAL A 103 8.08 -7.24 -13.12
C VAL A 103 7.15 -8.45 -13.14
N VAL A 104 6.29 -8.61 -12.14
CA VAL A 104 5.32 -9.72 -12.08
C VAL A 104 3.92 -9.14 -12.07
N ALA A 105 3.02 -9.69 -12.88
CA ALA A 105 1.62 -9.24 -12.92
C ALA A 105 0.64 -10.40 -12.74
N HIS A 106 -0.37 -10.16 -11.91
CA HIS A 106 -1.57 -10.98 -11.85
C HIS A 106 -2.66 -10.31 -12.69
N ALA A 107 -3.20 -11.01 -13.67
CA ALA A 107 -4.18 -10.47 -14.59
C ALA A 107 -5.29 -11.47 -14.94
N HIS A 108 -6.48 -10.95 -15.22
CA HIS A 108 -7.58 -11.70 -15.83
C HIS A 108 -7.79 -11.16 -17.23
N VAL A 109 -7.32 -11.92 -18.22
CA VAL A 109 -7.19 -11.43 -19.60
C VAL A 109 -8.41 -11.86 -20.42
N PRO A 110 -9.19 -10.91 -20.97
CA PRO A 110 -10.26 -11.25 -21.89
C PRO A 110 -9.69 -11.67 -23.25
N GLY A 111 -10.17 -12.80 -23.78
CA GLY A 111 -9.75 -13.29 -25.09
C GLY A 111 -8.35 -13.90 -25.08
N ASP A 112 -7.56 -13.62 -26.12
CA ASP A 112 -6.23 -14.21 -26.28
C ASP A 112 -5.18 -13.48 -25.43
N VAL A 113 -4.45 -14.26 -24.62
CA VAL A 113 -3.45 -13.76 -23.67
C VAL A 113 -2.25 -13.15 -24.39
N ARG A 114 -1.80 -13.75 -25.50
CA ARG A 114 -0.65 -13.25 -26.25
C ARG A 114 -0.98 -11.90 -26.89
N ASP A 115 -2.13 -11.81 -27.55
CA ASP A 115 -2.57 -10.57 -28.20
C ASP A 115 -2.79 -9.43 -27.19
N PHE A 116 -3.25 -9.74 -25.98
CA PHE A 116 -3.31 -8.78 -24.89
C PHE A 116 -1.92 -8.27 -24.50
N LEU A 117 -0.98 -9.18 -24.22
CA LEU A 117 0.36 -8.80 -23.79
C LEU A 117 1.13 -8.03 -24.87
N ASP A 118 0.96 -8.41 -26.14
CA ASP A 118 1.60 -7.72 -27.28
C ASP A 118 1.06 -6.28 -27.47
N ARG A 119 -0.17 -5.99 -27.01
CA ARG A 119 -0.76 -4.63 -27.04
C ARG A 119 -0.36 -3.78 -25.85
N VAL A 120 -0.22 -4.40 -24.67
CA VAL A 120 0.02 -3.68 -23.41
C VAL A 120 1.50 -3.41 -23.20
N LEU A 121 2.37 -4.37 -23.52
CA LEU A 121 3.78 -4.29 -23.16
C LEU A 121 4.61 -3.56 -24.21
N PRO A 122 5.50 -2.63 -23.80
CA PRO A 122 6.53 -2.11 -24.69
C PRO A 122 7.53 -3.23 -25.01
N THR A 123 7.50 -3.72 -26.25
CA THR A 123 8.29 -4.90 -26.65
C THR A 123 9.80 -4.68 -26.59
N GLU A 124 10.27 -3.43 -26.68
CA GLU A 124 11.70 -3.09 -26.65
C GLU A 124 12.33 -3.24 -25.26
N ASP A 125 11.53 -3.13 -24.20
CA ASP A 125 12.00 -3.22 -22.82
C ASP A 125 11.93 -4.64 -22.25
N VAL A 126 11.10 -5.52 -22.85
CA VAL A 126 10.89 -6.89 -22.38
C VAL A 126 11.91 -7.84 -23.02
N ARG A 127 12.80 -8.39 -22.18
CA ARG A 127 13.82 -9.37 -22.60
C ARG A 127 13.26 -10.78 -22.71
N SER A 128 12.40 -11.16 -21.77
CA SER A 128 11.68 -12.43 -21.81
C SER A 128 10.38 -12.32 -21.03
N ARG A 129 9.41 -13.16 -21.41
CA ARG A 129 8.12 -13.28 -20.73
C ARG A 129 7.84 -14.75 -20.45
N ASP A 130 7.45 -15.04 -19.22
CA ASP A 130 6.90 -16.32 -18.82
C ASP A 130 5.44 -16.11 -18.42
N VAL A 131 4.54 -16.92 -18.99
CA VAL A 131 3.09 -16.78 -18.77
C VAL A 131 2.56 -18.10 -18.26
N SER A 132 2.00 -18.08 -17.05
CA SER A 132 1.38 -19.24 -16.42
C SER A 132 -0.11 -19.02 -16.29
N LEU A 133 -0.91 -19.99 -16.75
CA LEU A 133 -2.34 -20.00 -16.43
C LEU A 133 -2.49 -20.34 -14.96
N LEU A 134 -3.31 -19.58 -14.25
CA LEU A 134 -3.60 -19.83 -12.85
C LEU A 134 -4.82 -20.71 -12.72
N SER A 135 -4.68 -21.83 -12.01
CA SER A 135 -5.82 -22.66 -11.66
C SER A 135 -6.64 -22.01 -10.55
N GLU A 136 -5.95 -21.48 -9.54
CA GLU A 136 -6.54 -20.93 -8.32
C GLU A 136 -5.66 -19.77 -7.80
N SER A 137 -6.28 -18.80 -7.14
CA SER A 137 -5.59 -17.71 -6.44
C SER A 137 -6.40 -17.32 -5.22
N GLU A 138 -5.77 -17.28 -4.05
CA GLU A 138 -6.40 -16.89 -2.79
C GLU A 138 -5.64 -15.73 -2.17
N SER A 139 -6.36 -14.77 -1.61
CA SER A 139 -5.79 -13.71 -0.77
C SER A 139 -6.19 -13.97 0.68
N ALA A 140 -5.21 -14.04 1.57
CA ALA A 140 -5.42 -14.09 3.01
C ALA A 140 -5.05 -12.73 3.62
N PRO A 141 -6.02 -11.84 3.88
CA PRO A 141 -5.74 -10.62 4.62
C PRO A 141 -5.36 -10.99 6.05
N GLY A 142 -4.18 -10.55 6.49
CA GLY A 142 -3.71 -10.74 7.85
C GLY A 142 -2.76 -9.63 8.23
N VAL A 143 -3.02 -8.98 9.36
CA VAL A 143 -2.15 -7.92 9.89
C VAL A 143 -0.90 -8.53 10.54
N GLY A 144 -0.93 -9.81 10.90
CA GLY A 144 0.15 -10.47 11.64
C GLY A 144 0.41 -9.78 13.00
N ASP A 145 1.48 -10.18 13.69
CA ASP A 145 2.01 -9.41 14.82
C ASP A 145 2.99 -8.36 14.29
N VAL A 146 2.45 -7.26 13.75
CA VAL A 146 3.24 -6.22 13.09
C VAL A 146 3.19 -4.94 13.92
N SER A 147 4.36 -4.38 14.20
CA SER A 147 4.50 -3.06 14.82
C SER A 147 4.47 -1.97 13.74
N LEU A 148 4.00 -0.78 14.11
CA LEU A 148 4.01 0.37 13.22
C LEU A 148 5.45 0.70 12.84
N ALA A 149 5.77 0.61 11.54
CA ALA A 149 7.08 0.95 11.02
C ALA A 149 7.05 2.29 10.28
N LEU A 150 6.60 3.36 10.94
CA LEU A 150 6.67 4.70 10.34
C LEU A 150 8.12 5.07 10.08
N SER A 151 8.40 5.72 8.97
CA SER A 151 9.72 6.23 8.66
C SER A 151 9.87 7.67 9.14
N CYS A 152 10.98 7.97 9.81
CA CYS A 152 11.32 9.32 10.22
C CYS A 152 11.48 10.20 8.98
N ALA A 153 10.75 11.31 8.90
CA ALA A 153 10.76 12.21 7.76
C ALA A 153 12.13 12.91 7.54
N GLU A 154 12.98 12.95 8.56
CA GLU A 154 14.34 13.51 8.46
C GLU A 154 15.41 12.46 8.11
N CYS A 155 15.41 11.32 8.81
CA CYS A 155 16.53 10.36 8.73
C CYS A 155 16.17 8.98 8.19
N GLY A 156 14.89 8.72 7.89
CA GLY A 156 14.41 7.44 7.36
C GLY A 156 14.35 6.28 8.37
N ASN A 157 14.87 6.45 9.58
CA ASN A 157 14.80 5.42 10.63
C ASN A 157 13.36 5.13 11.04
N THR A 158 13.11 3.91 11.50
CA THR A 158 11.82 3.53 12.07
C THR A 158 11.51 4.36 13.31
N VAL A 159 10.35 5.02 13.30
CA VAL A 159 9.82 5.76 14.44
C VAL A 159 9.15 4.77 15.38
N THR A 160 9.69 4.70 16.60
CA THR A 160 9.15 3.84 17.66
C THR A 160 8.02 4.54 18.41
N ALA A 161 7.49 3.89 19.45
CA ALA A 161 6.51 4.48 20.35
C ALA A 161 7.01 5.71 21.17
N GLU A 162 8.29 6.06 21.05
CA GLU A 162 8.89 7.22 21.72
C GLU A 162 9.16 8.37 20.74
N GLY A 163 8.76 8.22 19.48
CA GLY A 163 8.91 9.24 18.45
C GLY A 163 8.02 10.47 18.64
N GLU A 164 8.38 11.52 17.91
CA GLU A 164 7.69 12.80 17.82
C GLU A 164 6.89 12.89 16.52
N SER A 165 5.89 13.78 16.48
CA SER A 165 5.14 14.09 15.27
C SER A 165 4.90 15.60 15.16
N ARG A 166 4.82 16.12 13.94
CA ARG A 166 4.55 17.54 13.66
C ARG A 166 3.64 17.69 12.46
N ASP A 167 2.62 18.54 12.59
CA ASP A 167 1.74 18.91 11.48
C ASP A 167 2.32 20.14 10.75
N LEU A 168 2.51 20.04 9.44
CA LEU A 168 3.00 21.11 8.57
C LEU A 168 2.17 21.12 7.28
N ASP A 169 1.58 22.28 6.94
CA ASP A 169 0.72 22.49 5.76
C ASP A 169 -0.40 21.45 5.53
N GLY A 170 -0.90 20.85 6.62
CA GLY A 170 -1.98 19.86 6.57
C GLY A 170 -1.51 18.41 6.45
N ASP A 171 -0.19 18.17 6.37
CA ASP A 171 0.41 16.84 6.43
C ASP A 171 1.05 16.58 7.80
N THR A 172 0.86 15.39 8.37
CA THR A 172 1.51 14.97 9.62
C THR A 172 2.83 14.23 9.32
N TYR A 173 3.94 14.76 9.82
CA TYR A 173 5.27 14.17 9.72
C TYR A 173 5.67 13.49 11.03
N TYR A 174 6.44 12.40 10.95
CA TYR A 174 6.87 11.60 12.10
C TYR A 174 8.40 11.57 12.22
N PHE A 175 8.91 11.54 13.45
CA PHE A 175 10.32 11.67 13.75
C PHE A 175 10.77 10.70 14.83
N CYS A 176 11.95 10.09 14.66
CA CYS A 176 12.46 9.14 15.66
C CYS A 176 12.91 9.81 16.97
N CYS A 177 13.10 11.13 17.00
CA CYS A 177 13.50 11.92 18.16
C CYS A 177 13.24 13.42 17.90
N SER A 178 13.21 14.22 18.98
CA SER A 178 13.02 15.68 18.92
C SER A 178 14.03 16.39 18.01
N SER A 179 15.28 15.94 18.00
CA SER A 179 16.30 16.55 17.13
C SER A 179 16.05 16.34 15.63
N CYS A 180 15.38 15.25 15.24
CA CYS A 180 14.97 15.05 13.85
C CYS A 180 13.77 15.93 13.50
N GLU A 181 12.87 16.12 14.45
CA GLU A 181 11.70 17.00 14.32
C GLU A 181 12.12 18.46 14.14
N GLU A 182 13.00 18.97 15.00
CA GLU A 182 13.51 20.34 14.96
C GLU A 182 14.23 20.61 13.63
N ARG A 183 15.14 19.72 13.23
CA ARG A 183 15.89 19.85 11.97
C ARG A 183 14.99 19.84 10.73
N PHE A 184 13.96 19.01 10.74
CA PHE A 184 13.02 18.95 9.63
C PHE A 184 12.21 20.24 9.53
N ALA A 185 11.73 20.76 10.66
CA ALA A 185 10.96 21.99 10.69
C ALA A 185 11.79 23.21 10.22
N GLU A 186 13.02 23.36 10.70
CA GLU A 186 13.93 24.42 10.23
C GLU A 186 14.14 24.36 8.71
N ARG A 187 14.35 23.15 8.17
CA ARG A 187 14.49 22.95 6.73
C ARG A 187 13.19 23.27 5.98
N TYR A 188 12.04 22.82 6.49
CA TYR A 188 10.74 23.04 5.88
C TYR A 188 10.40 24.53 5.82
N GLU A 189 10.60 25.27 6.90
CA GLU A 189 10.41 26.73 6.99
C GLU A 189 11.31 27.46 5.97
N SER A 190 12.58 27.04 5.83
CA SER A 190 13.49 27.65 4.85
C SER A 190 13.04 27.48 3.39
N PHE A 191 12.34 26.38 3.07
CA PHE A 191 11.77 26.14 1.74
C PHE A 191 10.45 26.89 1.53
N ALA A 192 9.62 27.00 2.56
CA ALA A 192 8.38 27.77 2.53
C ALA A 192 8.66 29.27 2.31
N ASP A 193 9.69 29.81 2.94
CA ASP A 193 10.12 31.21 2.74
C ASP A 193 10.71 31.45 1.34
N ALA A 194 11.44 30.48 0.79
CA ALA A 194 12.01 30.58 -0.57
C ALA A 194 10.96 30.49 -1.69
N THR A 195 9.78 29.95 -1.40
CA THR A 195 8.67 29.78 -2.38
C THR A 195 7.71 30.97 -2.37
N ASN A 196 7.72 31.78 -1.29
CA ASN A 196 6.89 32.98 -1.13
C ASN A 196 7.63 34.30 -1.43
N ALA A 197 8.89 34.24 -1.89
CA ALA A 197 9.73 35.39 -2.27
C ALA A 197 9.87 35.50 -3.80
#